data_AF-A0A1D1VHW1-F1
#
_entry.id   AF-A0A1D1VHW1-F1
#
_cell.length_a   1.000
_cell.length_b   1.000
_cell.length_c   1.000
_cell.angle_alpha   90.00
_cell.angle_beta   90.00
_cell.angle_gamma   90.00
#
_symmetry.space_group_name_H-M   'P 1'
#
loop_
_entity.id
_entity.type
_entity.pdbx_description
1 polymer ?
#
loop_
_entity_poly.entity_id
_entity_poly.type
_entity_poly.pdbx_seq_one_letter_code
_entity_poly.pdbx_strand_id
1 'polypeptide(L)'
;MSKKMPEGGLAEHAKSSCIQTLQPAMPLALEVLYVRNVVSADLQPKVAMMVDDIKAGFAELLREPTWMDNVTISLVLRALFDPDSVLRVWWTNATTQAFVQPAQGFVDQCATFCVPEGCLNGELTLGENIADNGGIKAAYKVAINNQNTDTLSSIESAHQEFEVSLPGFPDLSAEQMFFLSAGHIWCGSYRTDVQQLRLFNNVSSPPKYRVNGPLSNMPEFAEAFNCPLGSNMNPAKKISVW
;
A
#
# COMPACT_ATOMS: atom_id res chain seq x y z
N MET A 1 -26.04 9.32 -32.41
CA MET A 1 -26.94 8.20 -32.10
C MET A 1 -26.90 7.95 -30.60
N SER A 2 -27.93 8.40 -29.86
CA SER A 2 -28.04 8.12 -28.42
C SER A 2 -28.16 6.63 -28.21
N LYS A 3 -27.15 6.01 -27.57
CA LYS A 3 -27.32 4.68 -26.98
C LYS A 3 -28.38 4.81 -25.89
N LYS A 4 -29.58 4.25 -26.12
CA LYS A 4 -30.56 4.02 -25.05
C LYS A 4 -29.88 3.20 -23.95
N MET A 5 -29.95 3.67 -22.71
CA MET A 5 -29.60 2.86 -21.55
C MET A 5 -30.53 1.62 -21.51
N PRO A 6 -29.99 0.42 -21.24
CA PRO A 6 -30.82 -0.77 -21.08
C PRO A 6 -31.81 -0.59 -19.93
N GLU A 7 -33.02 -1.13 -20.06
CA GLU A 7 -34.18 -0.84 -19.19
C GLU A 7 -34.00 -1.25 -17.72
N GLY A 8 -32.99 -2.06 -17.37
CA GLY A 8 -32.58 -2.35 -15.98
C GLY A 8 -31.61 -1.33 -15.36
N GLY A 9 -30.92 -0.54 -16.19
CA GLY A 9 -29.90 0.40 -15.73
C GLY A 9 -30.47 1.64 -15.04
N LEU A 10 -31.71 2.04 -15.34
CA LEU A 10 -32.34 3.20 -14.70
C LEU A 10 -32.65 2.95 -13.22
N ALA A 11 -33.12 1.75 -12.88
CA ALA A 11 -33.47 1.38 -11.51
C ALA A 11 -32.23 1.15 -10.64
N GLU A 12 -31.18 0.52 -11.18
CA GLU A 12 -29.89 0.40 -10.49
C GLU A 12 -29.19 1.75 -10.33
N HIS A 13 -29.26 2.61 -11.35
CA HIS A 13 -28.72 3.95 -11.28
C HIS A 13 -29.44 4.81 -10.23
N ALA A 14 -30.78 4.71 -10.15
CA ALA A 14 -31.56 5.38 -9.12
C ALA A 14 -31.21 4.87 -7.71
N LYS A 15 -31.04 3.55 -7.52
CA LYS A 15 -30.60 2.96 -6.25
C LYS A 15 -29.20 3.44 -5.86
N SER A 16 -28.26 3.44 -6.80
CA SER A 16 -26.89 3.94 -6.59
C SER A 16 -26.88 5.43 -6.22
N SER A 17 -27.68 6.25 -6.91
CA SER A 17 -27.82 7.69 -6.61
C SER A 17 -28.43 7.95 -5.23
N CYS A 18 -29.42 7.16 -4.81
CA CYS A 18 -29.98 7.25 -3.46
C CYS A 18 -28.92 6.93 -2.40
N ILE A 19 -28.14 5.85 -2.58
CA ILE A 19 -27.05 5.49 -1.66
C ILE A 19 -26.00 6.61 -1.59
N GLN A 20 -25.60 7.17 -2.74
CA GLN A 20 -24.65 8.30 -2.79
C GLN A 20 -25.18 9.56 -2.08
N THR A 21 -26.50 9.74 -2.01
CA THR A 21 -27.12 10.84 -1.25
C THR A 21 -27.22 10.53 0.24
N LEU A 22 -27.55 9.29 0.59
CA LEU A 22 -27.72 8.85 1.98
C LEU A 22 -26.39 8.73 2.72
N GLN A 23 -25.33 8.29 2.05
CA GLN A 23 -24.03 8.07 2.65
C GLN A 23 -23.46 9.32 3.34
N PRO A 24 -23.43 10.52 2.73
CA PRO A 24 -23.00 11.73 3.43
C PRO A 24 -24.06 12.27 4.42
N ALA A 25 -25.35 12.01 4.20
CA ALA A 25 -26.43 12.55 5.03
C ALA A 25 -26.65 11.77 6.34
N MET A 26 -26.47 10.45 6.32
CA MET A 26 -26.68 9.54 7.46
C MET A 26 -25.61 8.43 7.50
N PRO A 27 -24.31 8.78 7.55
CA PRO A 27 -23.22 7.81 7.45
C PRO A 27 -23.32 6.73 8.53
N LEU A 28 -23.48 7.11 9.80
CA LEU A 28 -23.55 6.17 10.93
C LEU A 28 -24.72 5.19 10.82
N ALA A 29 -25.89 5.64 10.39
CA ALA A 29 -27.06 4.77 10.27
C ALA A 29 -26.86 3.73 9.15
N LEU A 30 -26.29 4.16 8.02
CA LEU A 30 -25.97 3.28 6.91
C LEU A 30 -24.85 2.29 7.29
N GLU A 31 -23.82 2.73 7.99
CA GLU A 31 -22.71 1.91 8.46
C GLU A 31 -23.16 0.84 9.46
N VAL A 32 -24.02 1.19 10.44
CA VAL A 32 -24.55 0.20 11.39
C VAL A 32 -25.35 -0.89 10.67
N LEU A 33 -26.16 -0.51 9.68
CA LEU A 33 -26.90 -1.48 8.86
C LEU A 33 -25.93 -2.34 8.04
N TYR A 34 -24.89 -1.74 7.46
CA TYR A 34 -23.91 -2.48 6.68
C TYR A 34 -23.14 -3.49 7.53
N VAL A 35 -22.56 -3.06 8.65
CA VAL A 35 -21.76 -3.90 9.54
C VAL A 35 -22.59 -5.09 10.06
N ARG A 36 -23.84 -4.85 10.50
CA ARG A 36 -24.69 -5.91 11.04
C ARG A 36 -25.08 -6.99 10.02
N ASN A 37 -25.18 -6.63 8.74
CA ASN A 37 -25.70 -7.52 7.71
C ASN A 37 -24.62 -8.12 6.80
N VAL A 38 -23.46 -7.46 6.69
CA VAL A 38 -22.42 -7.82 5.70
C VAL A 38 -21.12 -8.25 6.37
N VAL A 39 -20.74 -7.65 7.51
CA VAL A 39 -19.44 -7.90 8.12
C VAL A 39 -19.54 -9.06 9.11
N SER A 40 -18.77 -10.12 8.87
CA SER A 40 -18.70 -11.26 9.78
C SER A 40 -18.01 -10.89 11.09
N ALA A 41 -18.54 -11.39 12.21
CA ALA A 41 -18.03 -11.08 13.56
C ALA A 41 -16.60 -11.60 13.80
N ASP A 42 -16.17 -12.65 13.08
CA ASP A 42 -14.82 -13.22 13.19
C ASP A 42 -13.75 -12.42 12.43
N LEU A 43 -14.15 -11.44 11.61
CA LEU A 43 -13.21 -10.64 10.81
C LEU A 43 -12.44 -9.63 11.67
N GLN A 44 -13.12 -9.00 12.64
CA GLN A 44 -12.51 -7.98 13.50
C GLN A 44 -11.25 -8.46 14.24
N PRO A 45 -11.25 -9.60 14.96
CA PRO A 45 -10.04 -10.06 15.65
C PRO A 45 -8.91 -10.43 14.67
N LYS A 46 -9.23 -11.00 13.51
CA LYS A 46 -8.23 -11.33 12.47
C LYS A 46 -7.55 -10.08 11.92
N VAL A 47 -8.33 -9.04 11.61
CA VAL A 47 -7.79 -7.76 11.14
C VAL A 47 -6.95 -7.08 12.22
N ALA A 48 -7.38 -7.14 13.48
CA ALA A 48 -6.59 -6.59 14.59
C ALA A 48 -5.22 -7.27 14.70
N MET A 49 -5.17 -8.60 14.60
CA MET A 49 -3.90 -9.35 14.57
C MET A 49 -3.02 -8.94 13.39
N MET A 50 -3.58 -8.85 12.18
CA MET A 50 -2.83 -8.39 11.00
C MET A 50 -2.26 -6.98 11.19
N VAL A 51 -3.01 -6.08 11.82
CA VAL A 51 -2.53 -4.72 12.12
C VAL A 51 -1.34 -4.76 13.08
N ASP A 52 -1.40 -5.60 14.11
CA ASP A 52 -0.29 -5.75 15.07
C ASP A 52 0.94 -6.37 14.42
N ASP A 53 0.77 -7.34 13.53
CA ASP A 53 1.86 -7.93 12.75
C ASP A 53 2.52 -6.88 11.84
N ILE A 54 1.73 -6.08 11.13
CA ILE A 54 2.25 -4.99 10.29
C ILE A 54 2.98 -3.93 11.11
N LYS A 55 2.49 -3.59 12.31
CA LYS A 55 3.22 -2.71 13.23
C LYS A 55 4.55 -3.31 13.64
N ALA A 56 4.62 -4.61 13.92
CA ALA A 56 5.87 -5.30 14.21
C ALA A 56 6.82 -5.26 13.01
N GLY A 57 6.34 -5.56 11.80
CA GLY A 57 7.13 -5.46 10.58
C GLY A 57 7.68 -4.05 10.33
N PHE A 58 6.86 -3.02 10.54
CA PHE A 58 7.28 -1.62 10.44
C PHE A 58 8.31 -1.24 11.51
N ALA A 59 8.17 -1.75 12.74
CA ALA A 59 9.13 -1.54 13.82
C ALA A 59 10.52 -2.09 13.48
N GLU A 60 10.60 -3.18 12.71
CA GLU A 60 11.87 -3.68 12.21
C GLU A 60 12.43 -2.84 11.07
N LEU A 61 11.59 -2.41 10.13
CA LEU A 61 11.99 -1.50 9.04
C LEU A 61 12.62 -0.22 9.59
N LEU A 62 12.07 0.36 10.66
CA LEU A 62 12.63 1.57 11.29
C LEU A 62 14.08 1.43 11.77
N ARG A 63 14.63 0.21 11.89
CA ARG A 63 16.01 -0.04 12.32
C ARG A 63 16.99 -0.22 11.16
N GLU A 64 16.50 -0.34 9.92
CA GLU A 64 17.34 -0.57 8.74
C GLU A 64 18.02 0.72 8.21
N PRO A 65 17.34 1.89 8.18
CA PRO A 65 17.94 3.09 7.62
C PRO A 65 19.01 3.70 8.52
N THR A 66 20.12 4.11 7.90
CA THR A 66 21.25 4.77 8.60
C THR A 66 21.06 6.28 8.80
N TRP A 67 20.01 6.86 8.20
CA TRP A 67 19.77 8.31 8.20
C TRP A 67 18.99 8.79 9.43
N MET A 68 18.35 7.89 10.18
CA MET A 68 17.56 8.21 11.36
C MET A 68 18.34 7.95 12.65
N ASP A 69 18.31 8.89 13.59
CA ASP A 69 18.98 8.73 14.89
C ASP A 69 18.16 7.87 15.87
N ASN A 70 18.85 7.26 16.83
CA ASN A 70 18.25 6.35 17.82
C ASN A 70 17.20 7.02 18.73
N VAL A 71 17.30 8.33 18.97
CA VAL A 71 16.29 9.07 19.76
C VAL A 71 14.99 9.14 18.97
N THR A 72 15.08 9.54 17.71
CA THR A 72 13.92 9.57 16.81
C THR A 72 13.32 8.17 16.66
N ILE A 73 14.11 7.13 16.38
CA ILE A 73 13.64 5.73 16.28
C ILE A 73 12.85 5.33 17.54
N SER A 74 13.38 5.61 18.72
CA SER A 74 12.71 5.27 19.99
C SER A 74 11.36 5.98 20.16
N LEU A 75 11.27 7.24 19.73
CA LEU A 75 10.03 8.01 19.76
C LEU A 75 9.00 7.49 18.74
N VAL A 76 9.43 7.13 17.53
CA VAL A 76 8.55 6.51 16.52
C VAL A 76 8.01 5.17 17.02
N LEU A 77 8.87 4.33 17.58
CA LEU A 77 8.46 3.04 18.12
C LEU A 77 7.43 3.19 19.25
N ARG A 78 7.62 4.19 20.11
CA ARG A 78 6.61 4.52 21.13
C ARG A 78 5.29 4.91 20.48
N ALA A 79 5.30 5.83 19.52
CA ALA A 79 4.08 6.26 18.83
C ALA A 79 3.36 5.14 18.09
N LEU A 80 4.10 4.15 17.58
CA LEU A 80 3.55 3.03 16.84
C LEU A 80 2.71 2.08 17.73
N PHE A 81 3.14 1.88 18.98
CA PHE A 81 2.50 0.96 19.93
C PHE A 81 1.66 1.64 21.02
N ASP A 82 1.82 2.95 21.21
CA ASP A 82 1.05 3.77 22.14
C ASP A 82 0.28 4.86 21.37
N PRO A 83 -0.96 4.58 20.94
CA PRO A 83 -1.76 5.52 20.14
C PRO A 83 -2.14 6.78 20.91
N ASP A 84 -2.07 6.76 22.25
CA ASP A 84 -2.35 7.91 23.11
C ASP A 84 -1.10 8.79 23.33
N SER A 85 0.06 8.39 22.79
CA SER A 85 1.29 9.16 22.93
C SER A 85 1.22 10.47 22.14
N VAL A 86 1.17 11.59 22.87
CA VAL A 86 1.20 12.93 22.27
C VAL A 86 2.64 13.38 22.11
N LEU A 87 3.19 13.25 20.91
CA LEU A 87 4.52 13.77 20.57
C LEU A 87 4.42 15.06 19.76
N ARG A 88 4.73 16.21 20.38
CA ARG A 88 4.65 17.53 19.70
C ARG A 88 5.83 17.80 18.76
N VAL A 89 7.01 17.30 19.11
CA VAL A 89 8.23 17.29 18.29
C VAL A 89 8.89 15.94 18.55
N TRP A 90 8.95 15.09 17.54
CA TRP A 90 9.47 13.72 17.68
C TRP A 90 10.68 13.42 16.81
N TRP A 91 11.07 14.36 15.95
CA TRP A 91 12.28 14.27 15.13
C TRP A 91 13.33 15.23 15.65
N THR A 92 14.57 14.75 15.72
CA THR A 92 15.70 15.67 15.91
C THR A 92 15.90 16.50 14.65
N ASN A 93 16.59 17.64 14.79
CA ASN A 93 16.97 18.47 13.65
C ASN A 93 17.88 17.70 12.67
N ALA A 94 18.74 16.83 13.20
CA ALA A 94 19.61 15.97 12.39
C ALA A 94 18.79 15.00 11.52
N THR A 95 17.83 14.28 12.11
CA THR A 95 16.95 13.37 11.35
C THR A 95 16.09 14.13 10.35
N THR A 96 15.59 15.32 10.72
CA THR A 96 14.80 16.17 9.82
C THR A 96 15.59 16.56 8.57
N GLN A 97 16.86 16.95 8.74
CA GLN A 97 17.73 17.27 7.61
C GLN A 97 18.10 16.02 6.81
N ALA A 98 18.36 14.90 7.49
CA ALA A 98 18.75 13.65 6.85
C ALA A 98 17.64 13.02 6.01
N PHE A 99 16.37 13.22 6.37
CA PHE A 99 15.20 12.72 5.61
C PHE A 99 15.04 13.35 4.22
N VAL A 100 15.53 14.57 4.02
CA VAL A 100 15.39 15.30 2.75
C VAL A 100 15.97 14.49 1.58
N GLN A 101 17.13 13.87 1.78
CA GLN A 101 17.80 13.12 0.72
C GLN A 101 17.03 11.86 0.26
N PRO A 102 16.64 10.91 1.14
CA PRO A 102 15.85 9.76 0.72
C PRO A 102 14.48 10.15 0.18
N ALA A 103 13.84 11.19 0.75
CA ALA A 103 12.57 11.71 0.22
C ALA A 103 12.72 12.29 -1.20
N GLN A 104 13.80 13.02 -1.47
CA GLN A 104 14.07 13.54 -2.81
C GLN A 104 14.22 12.41 -3.84
N GLY A 105 14.76 11.25 -3.44
CA GLY A 105 14.81 10.07 -4.30
C GLY A 105 13.44 9.63 -4.82
N PHE A 106 12.39 9.75 -4.00
CA PHE A 106 11.00 9.46 -4.41
C PHE A 106 10.45 10.53 -5.35
N VAL A 107 10.73 11.81 -5.10
CA VAL A 107 10.35 12.91 -5.99
C VAL A 107 10.95 12.68 -7.38
N ASP A 108 12.25 12.40 -7.43
CA ASP A 108 12.98 12.20 -8.68
C ASP A 108 12.49 10.96 -9.43
N GLN A 109 12.30 9.83 -8.73
CA GLN A 109 11.78 8.61 -9.35
C GLN A 109 10.39 8.87 -9.96
N CYS A 110 9.48 9.47 -9.19
CA CYS A 110 8.10 9.66 -9.63
C CYS A 110 7.98 10.66 -10.77
N ALA A 111 8.86 11.67 -10.84
CA ALA A 111 8.92 12.59 -11.97
C ALA A 111 9.24 11.91 -13.31
N THR A 112 9.86 10.72 -13.31
CA THR A 112 10.12 9.95 -14.54
C THR A 112 8.90 9.16 -15.04
N PHE A 113 7.85 9.07 -14.24
CA PHE A 113 6.65 8.33 -14.59
C PHE A 113 5.70 9.20 -15.41
N CYS A 114 5.41 8.76 -16.64
CA CYS A 114 4.55 9.50 -17.56
C CYS A 114 3.46 8.63 -18.17
N VAL A 115 2.25 9.19 -18.20
CA VAL A 115 1.11 8.71 -18.99
C VAL A 115 0.98 9.56 -20.25
N PRO A 116 0.17 9.19 -21.26
CA PRO A 116 0.00 9.99 -22.47
C PRO A 116 -0.37 11.45 -22.20
N GLU A 117 -1.09 11.70 -21.11
CA GLU A 117 -1.55 13.02 -20.68
C GLU A 117 -0.47 13.88 -20.00
N GLY A 118 0.68 13.31 -19.62
CA GLY A 118 1.77 14.02 -18.95
C GLY A 118 2.52 13.17 -17.92
N CYS A 119 3.53 13.78 -17.30
CA CYS A 119 4.33 13.17 -16.25
C CYS A 119 3.79 13.50 -14.85
N LEU A 120 4.02 12.59 -13.90
CA LEU A 120 3.60 12.77 -12.52
C LEU A 120 4.40 13.89 -11.84
N ASN A 121 3.74 14.60 -10.92
CA ASN A 121 4.42 15.51 -10.01
C ASN A 121 4.90 14.72 -8.77
N GLY A 122 6.21 14.51 -8.70
CA GLY A 122 6.84 13.75 -7.61
C GLY A 122 6.70 14.42 -6.23
N GLU A 123 6.65 15.76 -6.17
CA GLU A 123 6.43 16.50 -4.91
C GLU A 123 4.99 16.34 -4.43
N LEU A 124 4.02 16.47 -5.34
CA LEU A 124 2.59 16.33 -5.04
C LEU A 124 2.27 14.93 -4.50
N THR A 125 2.94 13.90 -5.03
CA THR A 125 2.66 12.49 -4.72
C THR A 125 3.57 11.90 -3.65
N LEU A 126 4.53 12.67 -3.14
CA LEU A 126 5.62 12.20 -2.27
C LEU A 126 5.14 11.39 -1.08
N GLY A 127 4.17 11.91 -0.32
CA GLY A 127 3.68 11.26 0.90
C GLY A 127 3.09 9.87 0.63
N GLU A 128 2.23 9.77 -0.38
CA GLU A 128 1.61 8.50 -0.78
C GLU A 128 2.63 7.51 -1.36
N ASN A 129 3.62 7.99 -2.12
CA ASN A 129 4.66 7.12 -2.68
C ASN A 129 5.58 6.55 -1.59
N ILE A 130 5.90 7.35 -0.56
CA ILE A 130 6.62 6.87 0.63
C ILE A 130 5.77 5.84 1.39
N ALA A 131 4.48 6.09 1.55
CA ALA A 131 3.56 5.18 2.23
C ALA A 131 3.41 3.85 1.47
N ASP A 132 3.23 3.88 0.15
CA ASP A 132 3.15 2.68 -0.69
C ASP A 132 4.44 1.84 -0.59
N ASN A 133 5.60 2.50 -0.61
CA ASN A 133 6.89 1.82 -0.53
C ASN A 133 7.13 1.17 0.84
N GLY A 134 6.84 1.89 1.94
CA GLY A 134 6.96 1.36 3.29
C GLY A 134 5.93 0.28 3.60
N GLY A 135 4.68 0.49 3.16
CA GLY A 135 3.58 -0.43 3.41
C GLY A 135 3.79 -1.79 2.77
N ILE A 136 4.22 -1.83 1.49
CA ILE A 136 4.47 -3.11 0.81
C ILE A 136 5.69 -3.83 1.40
N LYS A 137 6.72 -3.11 1.82
CA LYS A 137 7.90 -3.69 2.49
C LYS A 137 7.52 -4.31 3.84
N ALA A 138 6.74 -3.59 4.65
CA ALA A 138 6.28 -4.10 5.95
C ALA A 138 5.41 -5.35 5.77
N ALA A 139 4.48 -5.31 4.81
CA ALA A 139 3.63 -6.43 4.48
C ALA A 139 4.41 -7.65 3.97
N TYR A 140 5.41 -7.44 3.09
CA TYR A 140 6.27 -8.51 2.60
C TYR A 140 7.06 -9.14 3.73
N LYS A 141 7.64 -8.32 4.62
CA LYS A 141 8.43 -8.79 5.76
C LYS A 141 7.59 -9.66 6.70
N VAL A 142 6.36 -9.26 6.99
CA VAL A 142 5.44 -10.07 7.79
C VAL A 142 5.04 -11.36 7.05
N ALA A 143 4.66 -11.25 5.78
CA ALA A 143 4.14 -12.39 5.02
C ALA A 143 5.21 -13.46 4.72
N ILE A 144 6.46 -13.04 4.47
CA ILE A 144 7.53 -13.92 3.99
C ILE A 144 8.62 -14.13 5.06
N ASN A 145 9.00 -13.12 5.85
CA ASN A 145 10.13 -13.24 6.78
C ASN A 145 9.73 -13.70 8.20
N ASN A 146 8.50 -13.45 8.66
CA ASN A 146 8.02 -13.91 9.98
C ASN A 146 7.62 -15.40 10.02
N GLN A 147 7.99 -16.18 9.01
CA GLN A 147 7.88 -17.65 9.00
C GLN A 147 8.65 -18.33 10.16
N ASN A 148 9.51 -17.60 10.90
CA ASN A 148 10.40 -18.11 11.95
C ASN A 148 10.13 -17.56 13.36
N THR A 149 9.08 -16.77 13.61
CA THR A 149 8.78 -16.20 14.94
C THR A 149 7.45 -16.71 15.50
N ASP A 150 7.49 -17.23 16.72
CA ASP A 150 6.38 -17.81 17.51
C ASP A 150 5.12 -16.92 17.66
N THR A 151 5.14 -15.66 17.22
CA THR A 151 3.97 -14.76 17.24
C THR A 151 2.89 -15.15 16.23
N LEU A 152 3.22 -15.90 15.19
CA LEU A 152 2.26 -16.49 14.25
C LEU A 152 1.86 -17.94 14.61
N SER A 153 2.19 -18.43 15.81
CA SER A 153 1.74 -19.74 16.32
C SER A 153 0.21 -19.89 16.42
N SER A 154 -0.54 -18.78 16.36
CA SER A 154 -2.00 -18.83 16.26
C SER A 154 -2.50 -19.11 14.83
N ILE A 155 -1.59 -19.17 13.85
CA ILE A 155 -1.84 -19.70 12.50
C ILE A 155 -1.01 -20.98 12.28
N GLU A 156 -0.88 -21.83 13.30
CA GLU A 156 -0.34 -23.20 13.16
C GLU A 156 -0.99 -24.02 12.02
N SER A 157 -2.18 -23.60 11.54
CA SER A 157 -2.84 -24.20 10.36
C SER A 157 -2.36 -23.65 9.01
N ALA A 158 -1.78 -22.44 8.92
CA ALA A 158 -1.32 -21.86 7.64
C ALA A 158 0.18 -22.01 7.42
N HIS A 159 0.95 -22.26 8.47
CA HIS A 159 2.40 -22.45 8.36
C HIS A 159 2.78 -23.75 7.64
N GLN A 160 1.85 -24.71 7.58
CA GLN A 160 2.01 -25.93 6.79
C GLN A 160 1.44 -25.81 5.36
N GLU A 161 0.86 -24.66 5.00
CA GLU A 161 0.07 -24.42 3.78
C GLU A 161 0.58 -23.25 2.91
N PHE A 162 1.79 -22.72 3.12
CA PHE A 162 2.36 -21.80 2.12
C PHE A 162 2.93 -22.52 0.87
N GLU A 163 2.82 -23.86 0.82
CA GLU A 163 2.85 -24.66 -0.41
C GLU A 163 1.46 -24.76 -1.09
N VAL A 164 0.49 -23.91 -0.73
CA VAL A 164 -0.78 -23.85 -1.47
C VAL A 164 -0.54 -23.13 -2.79
N SER A 165 -0.08 -23.90 -3.78
CA SER A 165 -0.26 -23.56 -5.18
C SER A 165 -1.76 -23.34 -5.38
N LEU A 166 -2.17 -22.08 -5.62
CA LEU A 166 -3.56 -21.76 -5.86
C LEU A 166 -4.04 -22.46 -7.14
N PRO A 167 -5.25 -23.04 -7.16
CA PRO A 167 -5.81 -23.59 -8.39
C PRO A 167 -5.79 -22.54 -9.52
N GLY A 168 -5.05 -22.82 -10.59
CA GLY A 168 -4.84 -21.89 -11.71
C GLY A 168 -3.48 -21.15 -11.72
N PHE A 169 -2.69 -21.26 -10.66
CA PHE A 169 -1.33 -20.73 -10.56
C PHE A 169 -0.34 -21.74 -9.97
N PRO A 170 -0.23 -22.95 -10.56
CA PRO A 170 0.58 -24.02 -9.96
C PRO A 170 2.09 -23.73 -9.95
N ASP A 171 2.55 -22.84 -10.82
CA ASP A 171 3.97 -22.56 -11.02
C ASP A 171 4.44 -21.27 -10.33
N LEU A 172 3.58 -20.60 -9.54
CA LEU A 172 3.97 -19.39 -8.82
C LEU A 172 4.45 -19.73 -7.40
N SER A 173 5.57 -19.13 -7.00
CA SER A 173 6.02 -19.18 -5.60
C SER A 173 5.13 -18.30 -4.70
N ALA A 174 5.25 -18.48 -3.38
CA ALA A 174 4.58 -17.64 -2.39
C ALA A 174 4.91 -16.14 -2.57
N GLU A 175 6.18 -15.83 -2.83
CA GLU A 175 6.66 -14.47 -3.09
C GLU A 175 6.05 -13.89 -4.37
N GLN A 176 6.03 -14.68 -5.45
CA GLN A 176 5.42 -14.27 -6.71
C GLN A 176 3.91 -14.03 -6.55
N MET A 177 3.22 -14.89 -5.79
CA MET A 177 1.80 -14.72 -5.47
C MET A 177 1.55 -13.47 -4.62
N PHE A 178 2.40 -13.18 -3.64
CA PHE A 178 2.32 -11.95 -2.84
C PHE A 178 2.38 -10.72 -3.76
N PHE A 179 3.38 -10.64 -4.63
CA PHE A 179 3.54 -9.50 -5.53
C PHE A 179 2.44 -9.42 -6.60
N LEU A 180 1.94 -10.56 -7.07
CA LEU A 180 0.78 -10.60 -7.98
C LEU A 180 -0.47 -10.06 -7.30
N SER A 181 -0.73 -10.46 -6.05
CA SER A 181 -1.85 -9.95 -5.24
C SER A 181 -1.72 -8.45 -5.00
N ALA A 182 -0.53 -7.97 -4.65
CA ALA A 182 -0.24 -6.55 -4.47
C ALA A 182 -0.50 -5.74 -5.75
N GLY A 183 -0.13 -6.28 -6.92
CA GLY A 183 -0.44 -5.67 -8.21
C GLY A 183 -1.94 -5.68 -8.54
N HIS A 184 -2.64 -6.77 -8.20
CA HIS A 184 -4.04 -6.97 -8.54
C HIS A 184 -4.98 -5.97 -7.85
N ILE A 185 -4.69 -5.59 -6.60
CA ILE A 185 -5.47 -4.60 -5.83
C ILE A 185 -5.55 -3.25 -6.57
N TRP A 186 -4.54 -2.93 -7.38
CA TRP A 186 -4.45 -1.69 -8.14
C TRP A 186 -4.86 -1.84 -9.61
N CYS A 187 -5.50 -2.95 -10.00
CA CYS A 187 -6.03 -3.09 -11.35
C CYS A 187 -7.12 -2.04 -11.62
N GLY A 188 -6.78 -1.05 -12.44
CA GLY A 188 -7.70 0.02 -12.82
C GLY A 188 -7.11 0.94 -13.87
N SER A 189 -7.98 1.69 -14.55
CA SER A 189 -7.59 2.72 -15.51
C SER A 189 -8.53 3.91 -15.39
N TYR A 190 -8.06 5.07 -15.87
CA TYR A 190 -8.85 6.30 -15.88
C TYR A 190 -9.13 6.71 -17.33
N ARG A 191 -10.27 7.40 -17.52
CA ARG A 191 -10.53 8.14 -18.74
C ARG A 191 -9.56 9.32 -18.83
N THR A 192 -9.19 9.72 -20.05
CA THR A 192 -8.21 10.80 -20.31
C THR A 192 -8.51 12.11 -19.58
N ASP A 193 -9.78 12.55 -19.55
CA ASP A 193 -10.21 13.76 -18.83
C ASP A 193 -9.97 13.65 -17.32
N VAL A 194 -10.31 12.50 -16.74
CA VAL A 194 -10.05 12.20 -15.32
C VAL A 194 -8.55 12.08 -15.06
N GLN A 195 -7.80 11.44 -15.96
CA GLN A 195 -6.35 11.27 -15.83
C GLN A 195 -5.63 12.63 -15.81
N GLN A 196 -6.00 13.56 -16.70
CA GLN A 196 -5.48 14.93 -16.71
C GLN A 196 -5.75 15.66 -15.39
N LEU A 197 -7.00 15.61 -14.92
CA LEU A 197 -7.35 16.24 -13.65
C LEU A 197 -6.54 15.66 -12.49
N ARG A 198 -6.40 14.33 -12.44
CA ARG A 198 -5.64 13.65 -11.39
C ARG A 198 -4.16 13.96 -11.41
N LEU A 199 -3.53 14.11 -12.59
CA LEU A 199 -2.14 14.55 -12.68
C LEU A 199 -1.92 15.94 -12.07
N PHE A 200 -2.94 16.79 -12.11
CA PHE A 200 -2.85 18.16 -11.59
C PHE A 200 -3.09 18.26 -10.08
N ASN A 201 -4.05 17.51 -9.52
CA ASN A 201 -4.52 17.74 -8.14
C ASN A 201 -4.57 16.52 -7.23
N ASN A 202 -4.24 15.32 -7.71
CA ASN A 202 -4.31 14.13 -6.90
C ASN A 202 -2.99 13.85 -6.20
N VAL A 203 -3.04 13.63 -4.90
CA VAL A 203 -1.87 13.28 -4.07
C VAL A 203 -1.42 11.83 -4.24
N SER A 204 -2.25 10.97 -4.85
CA SER A 204 -1.87 9.58 -5.14
C SER A 204 -1.48 9.41 -6.61
N SER A 205 -0.39 8.68 -6.83
CA SER A 205 0.03 8.23 -8.16
C SER A 205 -1.06 7.38 -8.84
N PRO A 206 -1.14 7.37 -10.18
CA PRO A 206 -2.03 6.46 -10.90
C PRO A 206 -1.76 4.98 -10.56
N PRO A 207 -2.77 4.09 -10.61
CA PRO A 207 -2.65 2.72 -10.10
C PRO A 207 -1.42 1.94 -10.60
N LYS A 208 -1.10 2.04 -11.90
CA LYS A 208 0.12 1.44 -12.48
C LYS A 208 1.41 1.83 -11.73
N TYR A 209 1.54 3.08 -11.30
CA TYR A 209 2.74 3.58 -10.64
C TYR A 209 2.73 3.34 -9.13
N ARG A 210 1.56 3.14 -8.51
CA ARG A 210 1.45 2.60 -7.15
C ARG A 210 1.90 1.15 -7.05
N VAL A 211 1.90 0.42 -8.16
CA VAL A 211 2.51 -0.92 -8.27
C VAL A 211 3.99 -0.80 -8.66
N ASN A 212 4.27 -0.21 -9.82
CA ASN A 212 5.61 -0.27 -10.38
C ASN A 212 6.66 0.51 -9.57
N GLY A 213 6.30 1.65 -9.01
CA GLY A 213 7.20 2.46 -8.18
C GLY A 213 7.72 1.64 -6.99
N PRO A 214 6.83 1.21 -6.07
CA PRO A 214 7.23 0.40 -4.93
C PRO A 214 7.96 -0.89 -5.27
N LEU A 215 7.45 -1.68 -6.22
CA LEU A 215 8.03 -2.98 -6.55
C LEU A 215 9.40 -2.84 -7.23
N SER A 216 9.64 -1.79 -8.03
CA SER A 216 10.97 -1.55 -8.60
C SER A 216 12.05 -1.27 -7.54
N ASN A 217 11.63 -0.77 -6.38
CA ASN A 217 12.50 -0.46 -5.24
C ASN A 217 12.73 -1.65 -4.30
N MET A 218 12.11 -2.81 -4.56
CA MET A 218 12.30 -4.03 -3.78
C MET A 218 13.29 -4.96 -4.49
N PRO A 219 14.42 -5.33 -3.87
CA PRO A 219 15.28 -6.38 -4.41
C PRO A 219 14.57 -7.74 -4.47
N GLU A 220 13.72 -8.03 -3.50
CA GLU A 220 12.98 -9.30 -3.38
C GLU A 220 12.01 -9.50 -4.57
N PHE A 221 11.37 -8.43 -5.04
CA PHE A 221 10.56 -8.47 -6.27
C PHE A 221 11.41 -8.83 -7.49
N ALA A 222 12.57 -8.17 -7.63
CA ALA A 222 13.45 -8.42 -8.76
C ALA A 222 14.00 -9.85 -8.75
N GLU A 223 14.29 -10.41 -7.58
CA GLU A 223 14.70 -11.80 -7.41
C GLU A 223 13.56 -12.77 -7.74
N ALA A 224 12.39 -12.59 -7.14
CA ALA A 224 11.23 -13.46 -7.34
C ALA A 224 10.82 -13.59 -8.82
N PHE A 225 10.99 -12.53 -9.62
CA PHE A 225 10.66 -12.52 -11.05
C PHE A 225 11.89 -12.58 -11.97
N ASN A 226 13.10 -12.78 -11.43
CA ASN A 226 14.35 -12.81 -12.19
C ASN A 226 14.54 -11.58 -13.11
N CYS A 227 14.21 -10.39 -12.61
CA CYS A 227 14.32 -9.15 -13.36
C CYS A 227 15.79 -8.76 -13.60
N PRO A 228 16.25 -8.59 -14.85
CA PRO A 228 17.63 -8.18 -15.14
C PRO A 228 17.97 -6.82 -14.53
N LEU A 229 19.19 -6.66 -14.01
CA LEU A 229 19.67 -5.38 -13.47
C LEU A 229 19.62 -4.29 -14.56
N GLY A 230 19.07 -3.13 -14.21
CA GLY A 230 18.87 -2.01 -15.14
C GLY A 230 17.59 -2.08 -15.96
N SER A 231 16.79 -3.14 -15.84
CA SER A 231 15.43 -3.16 -16.38
C SER A 231 14.53 -2.16 -15.64
N ASN A 232 13.40 -1.78 -16.25
CA ASN A 232 12.44 -0.84 -15.66
C ASN A 232 11.95 -1.25 -14.26
N MET A 233 11.90 -2.55 -13.97
CA MET A 233 11.46 -3.10 -12.69
C MET A 233 12.62 -3.54 -11.78
N ASN A 234 13.87 -3.37 -12.22
CA ASN A 234 15.04 -3.59 -11.38
C ASN A 234 16.11 -2.49 -11.64
N PRO A 235 15.80 -1.22 -11.31
CA PRO A 235 16.76 -0.14 -11.43
C PRO A 235 17.97 -0.37 -10.50
N ALA A 236 19.16 0.04 -10.95
CA ALA A 236 20.40 -0.13 -10.18
C ALA A 236 20.37 0.65 -8.86
N LYS A 237 19.74 1.83 -8.85
CA LYS A 237 19.50 2.62 -7.64
C LYS A 237 18.06 2.38 -7.18
N LYS A 238 17.91 1.62 -6.09
CA LYS A 238 16.63 1.48 -5.37
C LYS A 238 16.54 2.55 -4.29
N ILE A 239 15.34 3.09 -4.09
CA ILE A 239 15.09 4.12 -3.06
C ILE A 239 14.34 3.51 -1.87
N SER A 240 14.66 3.98 -0.66
CA SER A 240 14.00 3.60 0.58
C SER A 240 14.02 4.78 1.54
N VAL A 241 12.92 4.93 2.29
CA VAL A 241 12.84 5.83 3.45
C VAL A 241 12.75 4.97 4.70
N TRP A 242 11.70 4.14 4.75
CA TRP A 242 11.48 3.10 5.74
C TRP A 242 12.22 1.82 5.36
#